data_AF-A0A7T8KA72-F1
#
_entry.id   AF-A0A7T8KA72-F1
#
_cell.length_a   1.000
_cell.length_b   1.000
_cell.length_c   1.000
_cell.angle_alpha   90.00
_cell.angle_beta   90.00
_cell.angle_gamma   90.00
#
_symmetry.space_group_name_H-M   'P 1'
#
loop_
_entity.id
_entity.type
_entity.pdbx_description
1 polymer ?
#
loop_
_entity_poly.entity_id
_entity_poly.type
_entity_poly.pdbx_seq_one_letter_code
_entity_poly.pdbx_strand_id
1 'polypeptide(L)'
;MERDRRVQVSTLLGAGKTPTEIAKQLNAARSTIYRLKKKLDSNQGVERKSGSSGKYKLEPQLICDVIRRDPTTSMRTHAKDLDVDE
;
A
#
# COMPACT_ATOMS: atom_id res chain seq x y z
N MET A 1 -11.94 -5.73 2.79
CA MET A 1 -12.66 -4.93 3.82
C MET A 1 -12.41 -3.43 3.72
N GLU A 2 -11.18 -2.90 3.91
CA GLU A 2 -11.02 -1.43 3.94
C GLU A 2 -11.09 -0.76 2.56
N ARG A 3 -10.63 -1.44 1.51
CA ARG A 3 -10.78 -1.00 0.12
C ARG A 3 -12.25 -0.86 -0.27
N ASP A 4 -13.06 -1.84 0.12
CA ASP A 4 -14.51 -1.89 -0.15
C ASP A 4 -15.24 -0.68 0.46
N ARG A 5 -14.86 -0.28 1.69
CA ARG A 5 -15.42 0.93 2.32
C ARG A 5 -15.12 2.20 1.53
N ARG A 6 -13.91 2.36 0.98
CA ARG A 6 -13.55 3.55 0.18
C ARG A 6 -14.30 3.61 -1.15
N VAL A 7 -14.48 2.45 -1.80
CA VAL A 7 -15.31 2.33 -3.00
C VAL A 7 -16.75 2.73 -2.68
N GLN A 8 -17.32 2.19 -1.59
CA GLN A 8 -18.67 2.56 -1.13
C GLN A 8 -18.82 4.05 -0.86
N VAL A 9 -17.83 4.70 -0.22
CA VAL A 9 -17.82 6.16 -0.02
C VAL A 9 -17.88 6.89 -1.36
N SER A 10 -17.08 6.47 -2.34
CA SER A 10 -17.07 7.08 -3.68
C SER A 10 -18.43 6.93 -4.37
N THR A 11 -19.05 5.75 -4.31
CA THR A 11 -20.38 5.51 -4.88
C THR A 11 -21.45 6.37 -4.22
N LEU A 12 -21.45 6.48 -2.88
CA LEU A 12 -22.42 7.29 -2.13
C LEU A 12 -22.24 8.80 -2.39
N LEU A 13 -20.99 9.27 -2.52
CA LEU A 13 -20.72 10.65 -2.93
C LEU A 13 -21.21 10.93 -4.35
N GLY A 14 -21.00 9.99 -5.28
CA GLY A 14 -21.54 10.08 -6.64
C GLY A 14 -23.06 10.08 -6.71
N ALA A 15 -23.72 9.41 -5.76
CA ALA A 15 -25.17 9.42 -5.58
C ALA A 15 -25.71 10.69 -4.88
N GLY A 16 -24.84 11.68 -4.59
CA GLY A 16 -25.23 12.95 -3.99
C GLY A 16 -25.48 12.91 -2.48
N LYS A 17 -25.11 11.83 -1.78
CA LYS A 17 -25.22 11.75 -0.31
C LYS A 17 -24.26 12.72 0.38
N THR A 18 -24.70 13.27 1.51
CA THR A 18 -23.87 14.18 2.29
C THR A 18 -22.78 13.40 3.06
N PRO A 19 -21.60 14.00 3.31
CA PRO A 19 -20.55 13.35 4.10
C PRO A 19 -21.00 12.88 5.50
N THR A 20 -22.00 13.55 6.08
CA THR A 20 -22.57 13.22 7.39
C THR A 20 -23.39 11.92 7.34
N GLU A 21 -24.21 11.75 6.31
CA GLU A 21 -25.00 10.51 6.13
C GLU A 21 -24.08 9.32 5.86
N ILE A 22 -23.07 9.51 5.00
CA ILE A 22 -22.09 8.47 4.67
C ILE A 22 -21.32 8.03 5.91
N ALA A 23 -20.89 8.97 6.75
CA ALA A 23 -20.20 8.68 8.01
C ALA A 23 -21.06 7.82 8.95
N LYS A 24 -22.36 8.11 9.07
CA LYS A 24 -23.31 7.32 9.86
C LYS A 24 -23.51 5.93 9.27
N GLN A 25 -23.73 5.84 7.96
CA GLN A 25 -24.04 4.58 7.28
C GLN A 25 -22.86 3.60 7.30
N LEU A 26 -21.63 4.10 7.15
CA LEU A 26 -20.42 3.28 7.10
C LEU A 26 -19.70 3.16 8.45
N ASN A 27 -20.28 3.74 9.51
CA ASN A 27 -19.66 3.86 10.83
C ASN A 27 -18.20 4.33 10.74
N ALA A 28 -17.99 5.44 10.02
CA ALA A 28 -16.68 6.00 9.74
C ALA A 28 -16.59 7.44 10.24
N ALA A 29 -15.41 7.86 10.70
CA ALA A 29 -15.20 9.24 11.15
C ALA A 29 -15.45 10.23 9.99
N ARG A 30 -16.17 11.32 10.26
CA ARG A 30 -16.45 12.38 9.25
C ARG A 30 -15.17 12.90 8.59
N SER A 31 -14.08 13.04 9.37
CA SER A 31 -12.76 13.44 8.88
C SER A 31 -12.22 12.51 7.78
N THR A 32 -12.50 11.21 7.87
CA THR A 32 -12.13 10.22 6.85
C THR A 32 -12.89 10.44 5.56
N ILE A 33 -14.20 10.72 5.65
CA ILE A 33 -15.04 10.99 4.47
C ILE A 33 -14.61 12.28 3.77
N TYR A 34 -14.34 13.35 4.52
CA TYR A 34 -13.84 14.61 3.94
C TYR A 34 -12.47 14.44 3.26
N ARG A 35 -11.56 13.68 3.87
CA ARG A 35 -10.25 13.38 3.25
C ARG A 35 -10.40 12.58 1.95
N LEU A 36 -11.31 11.61 1.93
CA LEU A 36 -11.63 10.82 0.73
C LEU A 36 -12.26 11.69 -0.36
N LYS A 37 -13.25 12.52 -0.02
CA LYS A 37 -13.84 13.48 -0.95
C LYS A 37 -12.78 14.38 -1.57
N LYS A 38 -11.90 14.99 -0.75
CA LYS A 38 -10.82 15.84 -1.23
C LYS A 38 -9.87 15.10 -2.19
N LYS A 39 -9.56 13.83 -1.93
CA LYS A 39 -8.75 13.00 -2.82
C LYS A 39 -9.43 12.74 -4.16
N LEU A 40 -10.73 12.43 -4.13
CA LEU A 40 -11.54 12.21 -5.33
C LEU A 40 -11.64 13.50 -6.17
N ASP A 41 -11.90 14.64 -5.54
CA ASP A 41 -11.92 15.96 -6.19
C ASP A 41 -10.55 16.32 -6.82
N SER A 42 -9.46 15.75 -6.30
CA SER A 42 -8.09 15.93 -6.81
C SER A 42 -7.68 14.87 -7.84
N ASN A 43 -8.60 14.03 -8.33
CA ASN A 43 -8.35 12.90 -9.24
C ASN A 43 -7.30 11.89 -8.74
N GLN A 44 -7.06 11.79 -7.43
CA GLN A 44 -6.07 10.86 -6.84
C GLN A 44 -6.60 9.43 -6.62
N GLY A 45 -7.84 9.15 -7.04
CA GLY A 45 -8.50 7.86 -6.88
C GLY A 45 -8.80 7.49 -5.42
N VAL A 46 -9.37 6.30 -5.23
CA VAL A 46 -9.73 5.75 -3.91
C VAL A 46 -8.60 4.97 -3.23
N GLU A 47 -7.47 4.78 -3.93
CA GLU A 47 -6.37 3.99 -3.40
C GLU A 47 -5.54 4.75 -2.35
N ARG A 48 -4.97 3.96 -1.44
CA ARG A 48 -3.94 4.50 -0.56
C ARG A 48 -2.65 4.64 -1.35
N LYS A 49 -1.89 5.69 -1.02
CA LYS A 49 -0.50 5.75 -1.43
C LYS A 49 0.21 4.57 -0.76
N SER A 50 1.03 3.87 -1.51
CA SER A 50 1.95 2.88 -0.97
C SER A 50 2.71 3.54 0.19
N GLY A 51 2.82 2.84 1.31
CA GLY A 51 3.65 3.32 2.41
C GLY A 51 5.08 3.53 1.92
N SER A 52 5.86 4.33 2.66
CA SER A 52 7.30 4.35 2.49
C SER A 52 7.84 3.00 2.92
N SER A 53 7.99 2.06 1.99
CA SER A 53 8.84 0.89 2.20
C SER A 53 10.27 1.41 2.37
N GLY A 54 10.95 0.96 3.42
CA GLY A 54 12.36 1.30 3.62
C GLY A 54 13.17 0.94 2.37
N LYS A 55 14.28 1.64 2.16
CA LYS A 55 15.21 1.29 1.08
C LYS A 55 15.69 -0.14 1.31
N TYR A 56 15.67 -0.97 0.27
CA TYR A 56 16.27 -2.29 0.35
C TYR A 56 17.77 -2.13 0.60
N LYS A 57 18.34 -2.93 1.53
CA LYS A 57 19.79 -2.97 1.74
C LYS A 57 20.54 -3.51 0.51
N LEU A 58 19.86 -4.32 -0.31
CA LEU A 58 20.38 -4.93 -1.52
C LEU A 58 19.42 -4.77 -2.69
N GLU A 59 19.99 -4.60 -3.89
CA GLU A 59 19.23 -4.66 -5.13
C GLU A 59 18.79 -6.10 -5.42
N PRO A 60 17.51 -6.34 -5.79
CA PRO A 60 17.00 -7.69 -6.07
C PRO A 60 17.78 -8.45 -7.15
N GLN A 61 18.38 -7.73 -8.11
CA GLN A 61 19.18 -8.33 -9.18
C GLN A 61 20.44 -9.02 -8.64
N LEU A 62 21.11 -8.40 -7.66
CA LEU A 62 22.31 -8.99 -7.03
C LEU A 62 21.98 -10.31 -6.32
N ILE A 63 20.84 -10.37 -5.64
CA ILE A 63 20.36 -11.59 -4.98
C ILE A 63 20.11 -12.69 -6.02
N CYS A 64 19.43 -12.35 -7.12
CA CYS A 64 19.19 -13.29 -8.21
C CYS A 64 20.49 -13.80 -8.84
N ASP A 65 21.48 -12.94 -9.04
CA ASP A 65 22.74 -13.31 -9.69
C ASP A 65 23.58 -14.25 -8.81
N VAL A 66 23.60 -14.02 -7.50
CA VAL A 66 24.27 -14.91 -6.53
C VAL A 66 23.60 -16.28 -6.46
N ILE A 67 22.27 -16.31 -6.40
CA ILE A 67 21.51 -17.58 -6.40
C ILE A 67 21.70 -18.34 -7.72
N ARG A 68 21.74 -17.64 -8.86
CA ARG A 68 21.95 -18.28 -10.18
C ARG A 68 23.36 -18.82 -10.34
N ARG A 69 24.37 -18.15 -9.79
CA ARG A 69 25.76 -18.60 -9.85
C ARG A 69 25.92 -19.94 -9.14
N ASP A 70 25.42 -20.03 -7.90
CA ASP A 70 25.56 -21.22 -7.07
C ASP A 70 24.22 -21.59 -6.38
N PRO A 71 23.30 -22.26 -7.09
CA PRO A 71 21.94 -22.51 -6.60
C PRO A 71 21.87 -23.54 -5.48
N THR A 72 22.91 -24.36 -5.32
CA THR A 72 23.00 -25.40 -4.27
C THR A 72 23.59 -24.87 -2.97
N THR A 73 24.16 -23.66 -2.99
CA THR A 73 24.79 -23.04 -1.83
C THR A 73 23.74 -22.56 -0.82
N SER A 74 24.06 -22.64 0.47
CA SER A 74 23.13 -22.25 1.52
C SER A 74 22.86 -20.74 1.52
N MET A 75 21.63 -20.34 1.87
CA MET A 75 21.27 -18.93 2.02
C MET A 75 22.17 -18.18 3.02
N ARG A 76 22.73 -18.88 4.02
CA ARG A 76 23.66 -18.29 4.99
C ARG A 76 25.00 -17.92 4.34
N THR A 77 25.47 -18.75 3.43
CA THR A 77 26.70 -18.48 2.67
C THR A 77 26.47 -17.31 1.72
N HIS A 78 25.36 -17.32 0.99
CA HIS A 78 24.97 -16.20 0.12
C HIS A 78 24.80 -14.87 0.87
N ALA A 79 24.27 -14.91 2.10
CA ALA A 79 24.15 -13.71 2.93
C ALA A 79 25.50 -13.13 3.36
N LYS A 80 26.50 -13.99 3.65
CA LYS A 80 27.88 -13.57 3.92
C LYS A 80 28.54 -12.95 2.69
N ASP A 81 28.36 -13.59 1.53
CA ASP A 81 28.94 -13.10 0.27
C ASP A 81 28.36 -11.74 -0.13
N LEU A 82 27.13 -11.45 0.31
CA LEU A 82 26.42 -10.18 0.09
C LEU A 82 26.58 -9.18 1.26
N ASP A 83 27.35 -9.51 2.30
CA ASP A 83 27.56 -8.67 3.50
C ASP A 83 26.24 -8.20 4.14
N VAL A 84 25.27 -9.12 4.23
CA VAL A 84 23.95 -8.86 4.83
C VAL A 84 23.65 -9.73 6.04
N ASP A 85 24.65 -10.46 6.55
CA ASP A 85 24.57 -11.14 7.84
C ASP A 85 24.91 -10.19 9.00
N GLU A 86 23.94 -9.33 9.37
CA GLU A 86 23.89 -8.65 10.68
C GLU A 86 23.05 -9.44 11.70
#